data_AF-A0A6J1THJ2-F1
#
_entry.id   AF-A0A6J1THJ2-F1
#
_cell.length_a   1.000
_cell.length_b   1.000
_cell.length_c   1.000
_cell.angle_alpha   90.00
_cell.angle_beta   90.00
_cell.angle_gamma   90.00
#
_symmetry.space_group_name_H-M   'P 1'
#
loop_
_entity.id
_entity.type
_entity.pdbx_description
1 polymer ?
#
loop_
_entity_poly.entity_id
_entity_poly.type
_entity_poly.pdbx_seq_one_letter_code
_entity_poly.pdbx_strand_id
1 'polypeptide(L)'
;FIYKLSCAVGLIGYVIMMMTFLGVNLLFASKPHKWMDAAILLVFYSMYYGVLGRDLSEICADKMAAHVGYYTEEGMPTRHLETGVCAVCGNKLLVSENEEGVIENTYKLSCQHVFHEFCIRGWCIVGKKQTCPYCKEKVDLKKMFCNPWDRPHILYGHFLDWIRWLA
;
A
#
# COMPACT_ATOMS: atom_id res chain seq x y z
N PHE A 1 1.54 9.08 5.72
CA PHE A 1 1.03 10.46 5.85
C PHE A 1 0.22 10.88 4.62
N ILE A 2 0.83 10.90 3.42
CA ILE A 2 0.21 11.33 2.15
C ILE A 2 -1.16 10.64 1.91
N TYR A 3 -1.23 9.31 2.03
CA TYR A 3 -2.50 8.56 1.92
C TYR A 3 -3.63 9.08 2.81
N LYS A 4 -3.34 9.37 4.09
CA LYS A 4 -4.37 9.83 5.04
C LYS A 4 -4.85 11.23 4.66
N LEU A 5 -3.93 12.09 4.21
CA LEU A 5 -4.23 13.43 3.75
C LEU A 5 -5.06 13.41 2.46
N SER A 6 -4.69 12.60 1.46
CA SER A 6 -5.45 12.47 0.22
C SER A 6 -6.85 11.94 0.50
N CYS A 7 -7.01 10.92 1.34
CA CYS A 7 -8.33 10.44 1.75
C CYS A 7 -9.16 11.53 2.45
N ALA A 8 -8.55 12.30 3.37
CA ALA A 8 -9.25 13.38 4.07
C ALA A 8 -9.72 14.50 3.12
N VAL A 9 -8.86 14.95 2.21
CA VAL A 9 -9.21 15.98 1.21
C VAL A 9 -10.32 15.47 0.28
N GLY A 10 -10.26 14.22 -0.15
CA GLY A 10 -11.30 13.61 -0.99
C GLY A 10 -12.65 13.50 -0.27
N LEU A 11 -12.63 13.13 1.02
CA LEU A 11 -13.84 13.09 1.85
C LEU A 11 -14.46 14.49 2.01
N ILE A 12 -13.63 15.51 2.24
CA ILE A 12 -14.09 16.90 2.33
C ILE A 12 -14.73 17.34 1.00
N GLY A 13 -14.08 17.07 -0.13
CA GLY A 13 -14.64 17.37 -1.46
C GLY A 13 -15.99 16.68 -1.69
N TYR A 14 -16.10 15.39 -1.34
CA TYR A 14 -17.35 14.65 -1.43
C TYR A 14 -18.47 15.25 -0.56
N VAL A 15 -18.16 15.65 0.68
CA VAL A 15 -19.14 16.27 1.58
C VAL A 15 -19.63 17.61 1.02
N ILE A 16 -18.74 18.44 0.47
CA ILE A 16 -19.12 19.72 -0.17
C ILE A 16 -20.03 19.47 -1.39
N MET A 17 -19.73 18.45 -2.19
CA MET A 17 -20.57 18.03 -3.31
C MET A 17 -21.98 17.62 -2.84
N MET A 18 -22.07 16.78 -1.81
CA MET A 18 -23.37 16.35 -1.24
C MET A 18 -24.15 17.52 -0.64
N MET A 19 -23.50 18.44 0.07
CA MET A 19 -24.14 19.66 0.57
C MET A 19 -24.70 20.53 -0.56
N THR A 20 -24.02 20.58 -1.70
CA THR A 20 -24.49 21.32 -2.89
C THR A 20 -25.72 20.66 -3.51
N PHE A 21 -25.75 19.32 -3.60
CA PHE A 21 -26.94 18.58 -4.09
C PHE A 21 -28.15 18.72 -3.18
N LEU A 22 -27.94 18.81 -1.86
CA LEU A 22 -29.00 19.04 -0.88
C LEU A 22 -29.47 20.51 -0.81
N GLY A 23 -28.89 21.40 -1.61
CA GLY A 23 -29.27 22.82 -1.65
C GLY A 23 -28.80 23.63 -0.45
N VAL A 24 -27.91 23.10 0.40
CA VAL A 24 -27.35 23.81 1.57
C VAL A 24 -26.61 25.08 1.14
N ASN A 25 -26.00 25.08 -0.05
CA ASN A 25 -25.37 26.25 -0.64
C ASN A 25 -26.33 27.45 -0.82
N LEU A 26 -27.64 27.18 -0.96
CA LEU A 26 -28.68 28.22 -1.07
C LEU A 26 -28.92 28.94 0.25
N LEU A 27 -28.74 28.27 1.40
CA LEU A 27 -28.81 28.88 2.73
C LEU A 27 -27.75 29.97 2.91
N PHE A 28 -26.60 29.81 2.25
CA PHE A 28 -25.49 30.77 2.26
C PHE A 28 -25.53 31.75 1.08
N ALA A 29 -26.67 31.88 0.40
CA ALA A 29 -26.86 32.73 -0.78
C ALA A 29 -25.78 32.54 -1.88
N SER A 30 -25.16 31.37 -1.93
CA SER A 30 -24.04 31.07 -2.80
C SER A 30 -24.50 30.26 -4.01
N LYS A 31 -24.05 30.66 -5.21
CA LYS A 31 -24.39 29.98 -6.45
C LYS A 31 -23.88 28.52 -6.41
N PRO A 32 -24.71 27.51 -6.77
CA PRO A 32 -24.32 26.10 -6.71
C PRO A 32 -23.05 25.77 -7.51
N HIS A 33 -22.84 26.42 -8.66
CA HIS A 33 -21.69 26.14 -9.52
C HIS A 33 -20.35 26.32 -8.79
N LYS A 34 -20.19 27.37 -7.97
CA LYS A 34 -18.92 27.64 -7.28
C LYS A 34 -18.55 26.53 -6.30
N TRP A 35 -19.55 26.00 -5.60
CA TRP A 35 -19.36 24.92 -4.64
C TRP A 35 -19.08 23.60 -5.35
N MET A 36 -19.78 23.34 -6.45
CA MET A 36 -19.55 22.17 -7.29
C MET A 36 -18.13 22.18 -7.89
N ASP A 37 -17.68 23.30 -8.46
CA ASP A 37 -16.35 23.43 -9.04
C ASP A 37 -15.26 23.19 -7.98
N ALA A 38 -15.42 23.78 -6.78
CA ALA A 38 -14.50 23.57 -5.66
C ALA A 38 -14.50 22.11 -5.19
N ALA A 39 -15.67 21.48 -5.07
CA ALA A 39 -15.80 20.08 -4.66
C ALA A 39 -15.13 19.13 -5.66
N ILE A 40 -15.40 19.32 -6.95
CA ILE A 40 -14.80 18.55 -8.05
C ILE A 40 -13.29 18.69 -8.01
N LEU A 41 -12.77 19.92 -7.94
CA LEU A 41 -11.33 20.17 -7.86
C LEU A 41 -10.69 19.42 -6.68
N LEU A 42 -11.27 19.49 -5.48
CA LEU A 42 -10.75 18.78 -4.30
C LEU A 42 -10.75 17.26 -4.50
N VAL A 43 -11.83 16.69 -5.06
CA VAL A 43 -11.91 15.25 -5.36
C VAL A 43 -10.84 14.84 -6.36
N PHE A 44 -10.71 15.54 -7.49
CA PHE A 44 -9.69 15.22 -8.50
C PHE A 44 -8.26 15.39 -7.98
N TYR A 45 -7.98 16.45 -7.22
CA TYR A 45 -6.67 16.65 -6.58
C TYR A 45 -6.34 15.54 -5.58
N SER A 46 -7.32 15.13 -4.77
CA SER A 46 -7.15 14.05 -3.82
C SER A 46 -6.86 12.71 -4.51
N MET A 47 -7.53 12.46 -5.63
CA MET A 47 -7.35 11.27 -6.45
C MET A 47 -5.97 11.25 -7.08
N TYR A 48 -5.54 12.35 -7.69
CA TYR A 48 -4.22 12.50 -8.30
C TYR A 48 -3.09 12.21 -7.31
N TYR A 49 -3.09 12.89 -6.15
CA TYR A 49 -2.07 12.66 -5.13
C TYR A 49 -2.18 11.28 -4.47
N GLY A 50 -3.38 10.69 -4.42
CA GLY A 50 -3.59 9.31 -3.99
C GLY A 50 -2.88 8.31 -4.90
N VAL A 51 -3.11 8.40 -6.22
CA VAL A 51 -2.43 7.55 -7.23
C VAL A 51 -0.92 7.77 -7.18
N LEU A 52 -0.47 9.03 -7.24
CA LEU A 52 0.95 9.36 -7.21
C LEU A 52 1.64 8.82 -5.95
N GLY A 53 1.02 8.98 -4.78
CA GLY A 53 1.56 8.46 -3.52
C GLY A 53 1.72 6.95 -3.51
N ARG A 54 0.79 6.22 -4.14
CA ARG A 54 0.85 4.75 -4.29
C ARG A 54 2.00 4.34 -5.23
N ASP A 55 2.12 4.98 -6.38
CA ASP A 55 3.19 4.66 -7.35
C ASP A 55 4.58 4.94 -6.77
N LEU A 56 4.75 6.05 -6.06
CA LEU A 56 6.00 6.35 -5.38
C LEU A 56 6.34 5.30 -4.31
N SER A 57 5.34 4.84 -3.55
CA SER A 57 5.56 3.80 -2.55
C SER A 57 5.99 2.46 -3.15
N GLU A 58 5.46 2.11 -4.31
CA GLU A 58 5.84 0.90 -5.07
C GLU A 58 7.29 1.02 -5.56
N ILE A 59 7.67 2.15 -6.17
CA ILE A 59 9.05 2.40 -6.63
C ILE A 59 10.04 2.36 -5.45
N CYS A 60 9.67 2.98 -4.32
CA CYS A 60 10.51 2.94 -3.13
C CYS A 60 10.70 1.51 -2.60
N ALA A 61 9.65 0.69 -2.58
CA ALA A 61 9.75 -0.70 -2.17
C ALA A 61 10.71 -1.50 -3.06
N ASP A 62 10.61 -1.33 -4.39
CA ASP A 62 11.50 -1.99 -5.36
C ASP A 62 12.95 -1.53 -5.20
N LYS A 63 13.18 -0.22 -5.03
CA LYS A 63 14.54 0.33 -4.83
C LYS A 63 15.17 -0.14 -3.52
N MET A 64 14.41 -0.20 -2.42
CA MET A 64 14.90 -0.73 -1.15
C MET A 64 15.29 -2.20 -1.29
N ALA A 65 14.41 -3.04 -1.83
CA ALA A 65 14.68 -4.47 -2.00
C ALA A 65 15.90 -4.73 -2.92
N ALA A 66 16.02 -3.99 -4.02
CA ALA A 66 17.16 -4.08 -4.94
C ALA A 66 18.48 -3.66 -4.27
N HIS A 67 18.46 -2.62 -3.41
CA HIS A 67 19.65 -2.15 -2.71
C HIS A 67 20.20 -3.17 -1.70
N VAL A 68 19.34 -3.99 -1.10
CA VAL A 68 19.80 -5.07 -0.19
C VAL A 68 20.57 -6.16 -0.96
N GLY A 69 20.25 -6.40 -2.23
CA GLY A 69 20.97 -7.31 -3.12
C GLY A 69 20.51 -8.78 -3.08
N TYR A 70 19.48 -9.10 -2.28
CA TYR A 70 18.87 -10.43 -2.28
C TYR A 70 17.71 -10.58 -3.29
N TYR A 71 17.25 -9.48 -3.87
CA TYR A 71 16.20 -9.43 -4.89
C TYR A 71 16.69 -8.76 -6.18
N THR A 72 16.39 -9.37 -7.33
CA THR A 72 16.55 -8.76 -8.65
C THR A 72 15.35 -9.12 -9.55
N GLU A 73 14.87 -8.16 -10.35
CA GLU A 73 13.78 -8.42 -11.31
C GLU A 73 14.23 -9.44 -12.38
N GLU A 74 15.44 -9.29 -12.90
CA GLU A 74 15.93 -9.94 -14.12
C GLU A 74 16.64 -11.29 -13.95
N GLY A 75 16.93 -11.78 -12.73
CA GLY A 75 17.65 -13.04 -12.63
C GLY A 75 18.15 -13.45 -11.26
N MET A 76 19.43 -13.87 -11.20
CA MET A 76 20.09 -14.36 -10.00
C MET A 76 20.38 -13.21 -9.02
N PRO A 77 20.14 -13.39 -7.71
CA PRO A 77 20.52 -12.43 -6.68
C PRO A 77 22.01 -12.11 -6.73
N THR A 78 22.41 -10.87 -6.43
CA THR A 78 23.82 -10.49 -6.31
C THR A 78 24.45 -11.05 -5.03
N ARG A 79 23.62 -11.45 -4.05
CA ARG A 79 24.07 -12.05 -2.78
C ARG A 79 23.31 -13.34 -2.49
N HIS A 80 24.04 -14.34 -1.98
CA HIS A 80 23.41 -15.54 -1.43
C HIS A 80 22.74 -15.20 -0.10
N LEU A 81 21.49 -15.62 0.08
CA LEU A 81 20.73 -15.33 1.30
C LEU A 81 21.25 -16.18 2.45
N GLU A 82 21.84 -15.54 3.46
CA GLU A 82 22.25 -16.20 4.70
C GLU A 82 21.03 -16.65 5.51
N THR A 83 21.16 -17.77 6.22
CA THR A 83 20.11 -18.27 7.10
C THR A 83 19.89 -17.29 8.26
N GLY A 84 18.62 -17.01 8.57
CA GLY A 84 18.27 -16.08 9.65
C GLY A 84 18.35 -14.60 9.25
N VAL A 85 18.40 -14.25 7.96
CA VAL A 85 18.35 -12.86 7.48
C VAL A 85 17.11 -12.64 6.61
N CYS A 86 16.39 -11.54 6.83
CA CYS A 86 15.25 -11.18 6.01
C CYS A 86 15.71 -10.60 4.65
N ALA A 87 15.33 -11.23 3.54
CA ALA A 87 15.77 -10.79 2.20
C ALA A 87 15.22 -9.42 1.76
N VAL A 88 14.18 -8.90 2.44
CA VAL A 88 13.55 -7.62 2.10
C VAL A 88 14.26 -6.43 2.75
N CYS A 89 14.65 -6.56 4.02
CA CYS A 89 15.30 -5.47 4.76
C CYS A 89 16.80 -5.70 5.05
N GLY A 90 17.29 -6.92 4.86
CA GLY A 90 18.69 -7.30 5.13
C GLY A 90 19.04 -7.46 6.62
N ASN A 91 18.08 -7.33 7.53
CA ASN A 91 18.30 -7.48 8.97
C ASN A 91 18.10 -8.92 9.43
N LYS A 92 18.72 -9.28 10.57
CA LYS A 92 18.59 -10.60 11.20
C LYS A 92 17.17 -10.83 11.73
N LEU A 93 16.67 -12.04 11.53
CA LEU A 93 15.43 -12.54 12.12
C LEU A 93 15.72 -12.93 13.57
N LEU A 94 15.21 -12.14 14.52
CA LEU A 94 15.51 -12.29 15.94
C LEU A 94 14.64 -13.34 16.65
N VAL A 95 13.63 -13.86 15.97
CA VAL A 95 12.54 -14.64 16.57
C VAL A 95 12.15 -15.78 15.64
N SER A 96 11.95 -16.96 16.20
CA SER A 96 11.49 -18.14 15.45
C SER A 96 9.97 -18.09 15.17
N GLU A 97 9.49 -18.89 14.21
CA GLU A 97 8.09 -18.86 13.71
C GLU A 97 7.01 -19.03 14.81
N ASN A 98 7.36 -19.64 15.94
CA ASN A 98 6.44 -19.97 17.04
C ASN A 98 6.62 -19.09 18.28
N GLU A 99 7.46 -18.05 18.22
CA GLU A 99 7.69 -17.15 19.34
C GLU A 99 7.17 -15.76 19.01
N GLU A 100 6.47 -15.14 19.97
CA GLU A 100 6.07 -13.74 19.82
C GLU A 100 7.30 -12.85 19.93
N GLY A 101 7.55 -12.08 18.88
CA GLY A 101 8.69 -11.19 18.84
C GLY A 101 8.49 -9.97 19.71
N VAL A 102 9.51 -9.61 20.48
CA VAL A 102 9.52 -8.36 21.27
C VAL A 102 9.48 -7.12 20.36
N ILE A 103 9.99 -7.24 19.13
CA ILE A 103 10.10 -6.12 18.16
C ILE A 103 9.23 -6.38 16.92
N GLU A 104 9.45 -7.49 16.20
CA GLU A 104 8.64 -7.90 15.05
C GLU A 104 8.54 -9.44 15.01
N ASN A 105 7.37 -9.95 14.64
CA ASN A 105 7.16 -11.38 14.40
C ASN A 105 7.80 -11.82 13.08
N THR A 106 8.07 -13.12 12.96
CA THR A 106 8.49 -13.74 11.70
C THR A 106 7.36 -14.52 11.06
N TYR A 107 7.34 -14.56 9.73
CA TYR A 107 6.37 -15.29 8.95
C TYR A 107 7.07 -16.17 7.93
N LYS A 108 6.66 -17.44 7.87
CA LYS A 108 7.19 -18.43 6.95
C LYS A 108 6.25 -18.67 5.78
N LEU A 109 6.79 -18.58 4.57
CA LEU A 109 6.06 -18.85 3.33
C LEU A 109 5.97 -20.35 3.03
N SER A 110 5.10 -20.75 2.08
CA SER A 110 5.02 -22.13 1.57
C SER A 110 6.36 -22.65 1.03
N CYS A 111 7.12 -21.75 0.40
CA CYS A 111 8.45 -22.00 -0.13
C CYS A 111 9.55 -22.11 0.95
N GLN A 112 9.17 -22.20 2.24
CA GLN A 112 10.04 -22.33 3.41
C GLN A 112 10.93 -21.12 3.73
N HIS A 113 10.86 -20.03 2.96
CA HIS A 113 11.57 -18.79 3.28
C HIS A 113 10.87 -18.02 4.41
N VAL A 114 11.67 -17.47 5.32
CA VAL A 114 11.21 -16.74 6.51
C VAL A 114 11.54 -15.25 6.35
N PHE A 115 10.58 -14.40 6.70
CA PHE A 115 10.72 -12.94 6.64
C PHE A 115 10.13 -12.32 7.90
N HIS A 116 10.45 -11.04 8.18
CA HIS A 116 9.65 -10.27 9.12
C HIS A 116 8.23 -10.11 8.57
N GLU A 117 7.24 -10.28 9.44
CA GLU A 117 5.82 -10.21 9.07
C GLU A 117 5.48 -8.89 8.33
N PHE A 118 5.96 -7.75 8.84
CA PHE A 118 5.74 -6.46 8.20
C PHE A 118 6.47 -6.30 6.87
N CYS A 119 7.67 -6.87 6.74
CA CYS A 119 8.44 -6.80 5.50
C CYS A 119 7.72 -7.54 4.35
N ILE A 120 7.26 -8.76 4.60
CA ILE A 120 6.56 -9.55 3.58
C ILE A 120 5.16 -9.00 3.29
N ARG A 121 4.46 -8.46 4.29
CA ARG A 121 3.20 -7.72 4.06
C ARG A 121 3.43 -6.47 3.20
N GLY A 122 4.47 -5.70 3.50
CA GLY A 122 4.87 -4.53 2.72
C GLY A 122 5.18 -4.89 1.26
N TRP A 123 5.91 -5.98 1.05
CA TRP A 123 6.20 -6.52 -0.28
C TRP A 123 4.94 -6.83 -1.09
N CYS A 124 3.98 -7.53 -0.50
CA CYS A 124 2.76 -7.95 -1.19
C CYS A 124 1.72 -6.83 -1.37
N ILE A 125 1.63 -5.89 -0.43
CA ILE A 125 0.63 -4.81 -0.48
C ILE A 125 1.18 -3.55 -1.15
N VAL A 126 2.34 -3.07 -0.70
CA VAL A 126 2.93 -1.80 -1.13
C VAL A 126 3.71 -1.98 -2.43
N GLY A 127 4.53 -3.03 -2.52
CA GLY A 127 5.27 -3.38 -3.73
C GLY A 127 4.42 -4.06 -4.81
N LYS A 128 3.17 -4.42 -4.51
CA LYS A 128 2.25 -5.16 -5.40
C LYS A 128 2.83 -6.48 -5.95
N LYS A 129 3.83 -7.07 -5.28
CA LYS A 129 4.46 -8.33 -5.70
C LYS A 129 3.87 -9.52 -4.95
N GLN A 130 3.24 -10.44 -5.67
CA GLN A 130 2.61 -11.64 -5.08
C GLN A 130 3.49 -12.89 -5.12
N THR A 131 4.80 -12.68 -5.03
CA THR A 131 5.83 -13.72 -5.14
C THR A 131 6.85 -13.56 -4.03
N CYS A 132 7.49 -14.66 -3.64
CA CYS A 132 8.59 -14.66 -2.71
C CYS A 132 9.72 -13.78 -3.26
N PRO A 133 10.25 -12.81 -2.48
CA PRO A 133 11.37 -11.97 -2.90
C PRO A 133 12.61 -12.75 -3.35
N TYR A 134 12.81 -13.97 -2.85
CA TYR A 134 13.99 -14.76 -3.17
C TYR A 134 13.75 -15.79 -4.29
N CYS A 135 12.86 -16.77 -4.06
CA CYS A 135 12.64 -17.87 -5.01
C CYS A 135 11.57 -17.59 -6.08
N LYS A 136 10.90 -16.43 -6.02
CA LYS A 136 9.81 -16.02 -6.93
C LYS A 136 8.58 -16.96 -6.93
N GLU A 137 8.49 -17.90 -6.00
CA GLU A 137 7.29 -18.73 -5.80
C GLU A 137 6.10 -17.87 -5.35
N LYS A 138 4.91 -18.16 -5.85
CA LYS A 138 3.70 -17.41 -5.53
C LYS A 138 3.33 -17.54 -4.05
N VAL A 139 3.00 -16.42 -3.41
CA VAL A 139 2.59 -16.37 -2.00
C VAL A 139 1.08 -16.57 -1.84
N ASP A 140 0.67 -17.36 -0.84
CA ASP A 140 -0.74 -17.52 -0.48
C ASP A 140 -1.21 -16.41 0.48
N LEU A 141 -1.79 -15.36 -0.11
CA LEU A 141 -2.25 -14.16 0.61
C LEU A 141 -3.39 -14.43 1.59
N LYS A 142 -4.19 -15.48 1.37
CA LYS A 142 -5.34 -15.78 2.24
C LYS A 142 -4.90 -16.13 3.66
N LYS A 143 -3.74 -16.77 3.81
CA LYS A 143 -3.17 -17.12 5.12
C LYS A 143 -2.49 -15.94 5.81
N MET A 144 -1.99 -14.96 5.05
CA MET A 144 -1.29 -13.79 5.60
C MET A 144 -2.24 -12.70 6.11
N PHE A 145 -3.45 -12.61 5.54
CA PHE A 145 -4.41 -11.53 5.82
C PHE A 145 -5.68 -12.05 6.50
N CYS A 146 -5.51 -12.65 7.69
CA CYS A 146 -6.64 -13.11 8.49
C CYS A 146 -7.47 -11.95 9.06
N ASN A 147 -6.93 -10.73 9.18
CA ASN A 147 -7.61 -9.63 9.83
C ASN A 147 -8.51 -8.82 8.86
N PRO A 148 -9.85 -8.81 9.04
CA PRO A 148 -10.76 -8.04 8.18
C PRO A 148 -10.55 -6.52 8.27
N TRP A 149 -9.98 -6.03 9.38
CA TRP A 149 -9.74 -4.60 9.63
C TRP A 149 -8.60 -4.01 8.78
N ASP A 150 -7.77 -4.85 8.15
CA ASP A 150 -6.76 -4.43 7.18
C ASP A 150 -7.35 -4.21 5.77
N ARG A 151 -8.63 -4.52 5.53
CA ARG A 151 -9.25 -4.39 4.21
C ARG A 151 -9.50 -2.95 3.70
N PRO A 152 -9.78 -1.93 4.53
CA PRO A 152 -10.14 -0.60 4.03
C PRO A 152 -9.03 0.05 3.19
N HIS A 153 -7.77 -0.07 3.63
CA HIS A 153 -6.64 0.50 2.91
C HIS A 153 -6.33 -0.26 1.62
N ILE A 154 -6.56 -1.57 1.60
CA ILE A 154 -6.42 -2.43 0.42
C ILE A 154 -7.49 -2.08 -0.63
N LEU A 155 -8.75 -1.93 -0.21
CA LEU A 155 -9.87 -1.57 -1.09
C LEU A 155 -9.65 -0.20 -1.76
N TYR A 156 -9.24 0.80 -0.99
CA TYR A 156 -8.88 2.11 -1.55
C TYR A 156 -7.70 2.00 -2.51
N GLY A 157 -6.71 1.17 -2.20
CA GLY A 157 -5.59 0.86 -3.10
C GLY A 157 -6.05 0.31 -4.45
N HIS A 158 -6.97 -0.67 -4.45
CA HIS A 158 -7.54 -1.22 -5.68
C HIS A 158 -8.36 -0.19 -6.46
N PHE A 159 -9.14 0.65 -5.78
CA PHE A 159 -9.87 1.74 -6.42
C PHE A 159 -8.94 2.71 -7.16
N LEU A 160 -7.82 3.08 -6.54
CA LEU A 160 -6.80 3.93 -7.19
C LEU A 160 -6.14 3.25 -8.40
N ASP A 161 -5.85 1.94 -8.33
CA ASP A 161 -5.31 1.21 -9.49
C ASP A 161 -6.30 1.20 -10.67
N TRP A 162 -7.59 1.03 -10.38
CA TRP A 162 -8.65 1.10 -11.40
C TRP A 162 -8.72 2.48 -12.05
N ILE A 163 -8.63 3.55 -11.25
CA ILE A 163 -8.59 4.92 -11.77
C ILE A 163 -7.37 5.13 -12.67
N ARG A 164 -6.19 4.66 -12.24
CA ARG A 164 -4.96 4.76 -13.05
C ARG A 164 -5.10 4.07 -14.40
N TRP A 165 -5.84 2.96 -14.48
CA TRP A 165 -6.10 2.27 -15.74
C TRP A 165 -7.09 3.01 -16.64
N LEU A 166 -8.03 3.77 -16.05
CA LEU A 166 -9.06 4.50 -16.78
C LEU A 166 -8.56 5.86 -17.33
N ALA A 167 -7.59 6.48 -16.67
CA ALA A 167 -6.99 7.77 -17.03
C ALA A 167 -5.97 7.64 -18.17
#